data_AF-A0A2D6ZBM1-F1
#
_entry.id   AF-A0A2D6ZBM1-F1
#
_cell.length_a   1.000
_cell.length_b   1.000
_cell.length_c   1.000
_cell.angle_alpha   90.00
_cell.angle_beta   90.00
_cell.angle_gamma   90.00
#
_symmetry.space_group_name_H-M   'P 1'
#
loop_
_entity.id
_entity.type
_entity.pdbx_description
1 polymer ?
#
loop_
_entity_poly.entity_id
_entity_poly.type
_entity_poly.pdbx_seq_one_letter_code
_entity_poly.pdbx_strand_id
1 'polypeptide(L)'
;MSNALEELKKSKSNFDALTKQLEKSQDKPKTENKYQDDRFWKPELDKSGNGFAVLRFLPAVEGEDMPWQRVWNHAFQGPGGQWYIENSLTTLNKKDPVSEENTRLWNTGIEADKEIARKRKRKLSYYSNILVVSDPKHPENEGKTFLFKFGKKIFDKITEAMNPAFEDEKAVNPFDFWEGANFKLKIRKVDGYWNYDKSEFEQVSKLKPTDEEIDAVWKSQYALKAFIDPSNFKSYDELKEKLNRVLTGTRSTESVADIDLPPASNSVPKSVGSVEKASSTDSDDESLSYFSKLAEDE
;
A
#
# COMPACT_ATOMS: atom_id res chain seq x y z
N MET A 1 39.78 30.17 -41.99
CA MET A 1 39.80 30.15 -40.51
C MET A 1 38.40 29.87 -40.02
N SER A 2 38.04 28.60 -40.12
CA SER A 2 36.68 28.09 -40.24
C SER A 2 36.77 26.67 -39.71
N ASN A 3 36.51 26.48 -38.41
CA ASN A 3 36.22 25.19 -37.76
C ASN A 3 35.80 25.38 -36.29
N ALA A 4 36.33 26.37 -35.56
CA ALA A 4 36.00 26.57 -34.14
C ALA A 4 34.55 27.06 -33.90
N LEU A 5 33.98 27.87 -34.79
CA LEU A 5 32.61 28.40 -34.63
C LEU A 5 31.53 27.39 -35.06
N GLU A 6 31.87 26.44 -35.94
CA GLU A 6 30.99 25.33 -36.31
C GLU A 6 31.00 24.23 -35.23
N GLU A 7 32.14 23.96 -34.59
CA GLU A 7 32.23 23.05 -33.45
C GLU A 7 31.42 23.56 -32.24
N LEU A 8 31.38 24.88 -32.02
CA LEU A 8 30.56 25.48 -30.95
C LEU A 8 29.04 25.42 -31.25
N LYS A 9 28.64 25.38 -32.53
CA LYS A 9 27.24 25.17 -32.92
C LYS A 9 26.83 23.69 -32.81
N LYS A 10 27.75 22.75 -33.07
CA LYS A 10 27.53 21.31 -32.83
C LYS A 10 27.46 20.95 -31.35
N SER A 11 28.24 21.62 -30.47
CA SER A 11 28.16 21.38 -29.02
C SER A 11 26.85 21.87 -28.39
N LYS A 12 26.26 22.97 -28.88
CA LYS A 12 24.90 23.41 -28.49
C LYS A 12 23.81 22.44 -28.97
N SER A 13 23.96 21.85 -30.15
CA SER A 13 23.04 20.82 -30.65
C SER A 13 23.12 19.52 -29.83
N ASN A 14 24.29 19.22 -29.25
CA ASN A 14 24.45 18.10 -28.32
C ASN A 14 23.89 18.40 -26.92
N PHE A 15 23.83 19.67 -26.49
CA PHE A 15 23.18 20.04 -25.23
C PHE A 15 21.66 19.86 -25.30
N ASP A 16 21.03 20.20 -26.43
CA ASP A 16 19.60 19.92 -26.65
C ASP A 16 19.31 18.41 -26.71
N ALA A 17 20.22 17.62 -27.31
CA ALA A 17 20.12 16.17 -27.34
C ALA A 17 20.35 15.53 -25.95
N LEU A 18 21.31 16.04 -25.18
CA LEU A 18 21.58 15.64 -23.80
C LEU A 18 20.47 16.09 -22.85
N THR A 19 19.85 17.25 -23.07
CA THR A 19 18.71 17.74 -22.27
C THR A 19 17.47 16.92 -22.59
N LYS A 20 17.20 16.60 -23.87
CA LYS A 20 16.15 15.63 -24.24
C LYS A 20 16.42 14.22 -23.74
N GLN A 21 17.69 13.78 -23.68
CA GLN A 21 18.05 12.49 -23.11
C GLN A 21 17.97 12.50 -21.58
N LEU A 22 18.27 13.62 -20.92
CA LEU A 22 18.13 13.82 -19.49
C LEU A 22 16.66 13.95 -19.09
N GLU A 23 15.83 14.62 -19.88
CA GLU A 23 14.36 14.64 -19.74
C GLU A 23 13.78 13.24 -19.95
N LYS A 24 14.23 12.49 -20.96
CA LYS A 24 13.87 11.06 -21.13
C LYS A 24 14.45 10.12 -20.07
N SER A 25 15.47 10.56 -19.32
CA SER A 25 16.04 9.81 -18.18
C SER A 25 15.47 10.28 -16.83
N GLN A 26 14.80 11.43 -16.80
CA GLN A 26 14.00 11.96 -15.69
C GLN A 26 12.53 11.58 -15.78
N ASP A 27 12.06 11.20 -16.98
CA ASP A 27 11.02 10.18 -17.12
C ASP A 27 11.57 8.91 -16.48
N LYS A 28 11.39 8.84 -15.16
CA LYS A 28 11.50 7.59 -14.40
C LYS A 28 10.86 6.55 -15.31
N PRO A 29 11.52 5.43 -15.65
CA PRO A 29 10.77 4.31 -16.17
C PRO A 29 9.62 4.17 -15.19
N LYS A 30 8.38 4.37 -15.67
CA LYS A 30 7.20 4.01 -14.90
C LYS A 30 7.52 2.58 -14.54
N THR A 31 7.96 2.40 -13.32
CA THR A 31 8.02 1.10 -12.72
C THR A 31 6.54 0.84 -12.63
N GLU A 32 5.99 0.25 -13.69
CA GLU A 32 4.77 -0.51 -13.61
C GLU A 32 5.11 -1.54 -12.55
N ASN A 33 4.92 -1.10 -11.31
CA ASN A 33 4.84 -1.95 -10.18
C ASN A 33 3.77 -2.91 -10.62
N LYS A 34 4.13 -4.15 -10.96
CA LYS A 34 3.24 -5.28 -11.26
C LYS A 34 2.20 -5.57 -10.15
N TYR A 35 2.09 -4.66 -9.18
CA TYR A 35 1.29 -4.66 -7.97
C TYR A 35 0.32 -3.47 -7.89
N GLN A 36 0.30 -2.55 -8.86
CA GLN A 36 -0.73 -1.53 -8.94
C GLN A 36 -1.85 -2.03 -9.83
N ASP A 37 -2.97 -2.34 -9.20
CA ASP A 37 -4.23 -2.61 -9.87
C ASP A 37 -4.85 -1.26 -10.21
N ASP A 38 -4.89 -0.92 -11.50
CA ASP A 38 -5.34 0.37 -12.05
C ASP A 38 -6.81 0.67 -11.74
N ARG A 39 -7.58 -0.34 -11.29
CA ARG A 39 -8.97 -0.15 -10.85
C ARG A 39 -9.05 0.60 -9.53
N PHE A 40 -7.96 0.64 -8.75
CA PHE A 40 -7.95 1.27 -7.44
C PHE A 40 -7.59 2.75 -7.51
N TRP A 41 -8.51 3.58 -7.07
CA TRP A 41 -8.20 4.97 -6.78
C TRP A 41 -7.49 5.09 -5.43
N LYS A 42 -6.46 5.92 -5.39
CA LYS A 42 -5.71 6.26 -4.19
C LYS A 42 -5.53 7.77 -4.13
N PRO A 43 -5.73 8.38 -2.95
CA PRO A 43 -5.53 9.81 -2.79
C PRO A 43 -4.04 10.14 -2.95
N GLU A 44 -3.72 11.11 -3.81
CA GLU A 44 -2.38 11.69 -3.86
C GLU A 44 -2.21 12.68 -2.69
N LEU A 45 -1.06 12.60 -2.01
CA LEU A 45 -0.72 13.49 -0.90
C LEU A 45 0.25 14.57 -1.37
N ASP A 46 0.08 15.79 -0.87
CA ASP A 46 1.03 16.86 -1.05
C ASP A 46 2.35 16.61 -0.29
N LYS A 47 3.34 17.48 -0.50
CA LYS A 47 4.64 17.41 0.18
C LYS A 47 4.54 17.46 1.71
N SER A 48 3.46 18.04 2.23
CA SER A 48 3.16 18.15 3.65
C SER A 48 2.39 16.92 4.19
N GLY A 49 2.07 15.96 3.34
CA GLY A 49 1.31 14.76 3.68
C GLY A 49 -0.20 15.00 3.82
N ASN A 50 -0.72 16.10 3.29
CA ASN A 50 -2.16 16.36 3.23
C ASN A 50 -2.74 15.92 1.89
N GLY A 51 -3.96 15.40 1.92
CA GLY A 51 -4.70 15.00 0.73
C GLY A 51 -6.12 15.53 0.79
N PHE A 52 -6.67 15.86 -0.37
CA PHE A 52 -8.06 16.29 -0.49
C PHE A 52 -8.68 15.73 -1.76
N ALA A 53 -9.85 15.09 -1.62
CA ALA A 53 -10.67 14.66 -2.73
C ALA A 53 -12.15 14.66 -2.30
N VAL A 54 -13.05 14.78 -3.26
CA VAL A 54 -14.49 14.61 -3.08
C VAL A 54 -14.90 13.35 -3.82
N LEU A 55 -15.43 12.37 -3.08
CA LEU A 55 -15.77 11.05 -3.59
C LEU A 55 -17.25 10.80 -3.35
N ARG A 56 -17.91 10.01 -4.19
CA ARG A 56 -19.27 9.53 -3.94
C ARG A 56 -19.21 8.01 -3.82
N PHE A 57 -19.67 7.48 -2.70
CA PHE A 57 -19.81 6.03 -2.55
C PHE A 57 -20.97 5.54 -3.41
N LEU A 58 -20.76 4.42 -4.10
CA LEU A 58 -21.74 3.86 -5.03
C LEU A 58 -22.44 2.65 -4.42
N PRO A 59 -23.71 2.41 -4.77
CA PRO A 59 -24.50 1.30 -4.23
C PRO A 59 -23.99 -0.04 -4.74
N ALA A 60 -24.56 -1.12 -4.20
CA ALA A 60 -24.18 -2.45 -4.58
C ALA A 60 -24.33 -2.66 -6.10
N VAL A 61 -23.37 -3.40 -6.66
CA VAL A 61 -23.43 -3.81 -8.06
C VAL A 61 -24.54 -4.83 -8.26
N GLU A 62 -24.99 -5.00 -9.51
CA GLU A 62 -26.01 -5.98 -9.82
C GLU A 62 -25.64 -7.39 -9.31
N GLY A 63 -26.55 -8.01 -8.56
CA GLY A 63 -26.35 -9.33 -7.98
C GLY A 63 -25.53 -9.37 -6.67
N GLU A 64 -25.16 -8.22 -6.10
CA GLU A 64 -24.55 -8.12 -4.78
C GLU A 64 -25.48 -7.40 -3.78
N ASP A 65 -25.48 -7.86 -2.53
CA ASP A 65 -26.37 -7.29 -1.49
C ASP A 65 -25.73 -6.11 -0.75
N MET A 66 -24.39 -6.05 -0.72
CA MET A 66 -23.63 -5.10 0.09
C MET A 66 -22.81 -4.16 -0.80
N PRO A 67 -22.84 -2.83 -0.57
CA PRO A 67 -22.05 -1.89 -1.35
C PRO A 67 -20.56 -1.83 -0.93
N TRP A 68 -20.17 -2.64 0.05
CA TRP A 68 -18.79 -2.78 0.48
C TRP A 68 -18.45 -4.24 0.78
N GLN A 69 -17.16 -4.56 0.62
CA GLN A 69 -16.60 -5.82 1.06
C GLN A 69 -15.55 -5.62 2.14
N ARG A 70 -15.63 -6.45 3.18
CA ARG A 70 -14.68 -6.49 4.29
C ARG A 70 -13.63 -7.57 4.04
N VAL A 71 -12.35 -7.21 4.16
CA VAL A 71 -11.22 -8.15 4.05
C VAL A 71 -10.22 -7.90 5.18
N TRP A 72 -9.77 -8.99 5.81
CA TRP A 72 -8.68 -8.98 6.76
C TRP A 72 -7.38 -9.42 6.09
N ASN A 73 -6.28 -8.75 6.40
CA ASN A 73 -4.96 -9.12 5.88
C ASN A 73 -3.88 -8.97 6.95
N HIS A 74 -2.81 -9.76 6.85
CA HIS A 74 -1.60 -9.60 7.66
C HIS A 74 -0.52 -8.92 6.83
N ALA A 75 0.20 -7.99 7.45
CA ALA A 75 1.29 -7.25 6.81
C ALA A 75 2.36 -6.91 7.86
N PHE A 76 3.39 -7.75 7.98
CA PHE A 76 4.49 -7.57 8.92
C PHE A 76 5.81 -8.08 8.35
N GLN A 77 6.92 -7.60 8.92
CA GLN A 77 8.26 -8.05 8.59
C GLN A 77 8.76 -9.03 9.66
N GLY A 78 9.30 -10.16 9.23
CA GLY A 78 9.93 -11.14 10.11
C GLY A 78 11.34 -10.73 10.55
N PRO A 79 11.94 -11.43 11.53
CA PRO A 79 13.28 -11.11 12.04
C PRO A 79 14.37 -11.12 10.96
N GLY A 80 14.25 -12.02 9.96
CA GLY A 80 15.17 -12.09 8.82
C GLY A 80 14.90 -11.06 7.71
N GLY A 81 14.09 -10.03 7.96
CA GLY A 81 13.79 -8.97 7.01
C GLY A 81 12.77 -9.32 5.91
N GLN A 82 12.28 -10.55 5.86
CA GLN A 82 11.26 -10.98 4.90
C GLN A 82 9.86 -10.45 5.27
N TRP A 83 9.07 -10.09 4.27
CA TRP A 83 7.70 -9.60 4.48
C TRP A 83 6.67 -10.73 4.36
N TYR A 84 5.75 -10.75 5.31
CA TYR A 84 4.50 -11.49 5.23
C TYR A 84 3.38 -10.51 4.89
N ILE A 85 2.88 -10.55 3.65
CA ILE A 85 1.75 -9.77 3.18
C ILE A 85 0.77 -10.74 2.52
N GLU A 86 -0.31 -11.10 3.22
CA GLU A 86 -1.30 -12.08 2.74
C GLU A 86 -2.69 -11.76 3.29
N ASN A 87 -3.72 -12.19 2.56
CA ASN A 87 -5.10 -12.17 3.02
C ASN A 87 -5.30 -13.19 4.15
N SER A 88 -6.03 -12.80 5.19
CA SER A 88 -6.34 -13.67 6.31
C SER A 88 -7.55 -14.54 6.01
N LEU A 89 -7.42 -15.84 6.28
CA LEU A 89 -8.51 -16.81 6.19
C LEU A 89 -9.66 -16.49 7.15
N THR A 90 -9.42 -15.66 8.17
CA THR A 90 -10.48 -15.16 9.07
C THR A 90 -11.52 -14.30 8.35
N THR A 91 -11.21 -13.76 7.16
CA THR A 91 -12.21 -13.10 6.29
C THR A 91 -13.32 -14.07 5.89
N LEU A 92 -12.98 -15.34 5.67
CA LEU A 92 -13.91 -16.42 5.30
C LEU A 92 -14.40 -17.20 6.53
N ASN A 93 -14.21 -16.66 7.74
CA ASN A 93 -14.49 -17.34 9.02
C ASN A 93 -13.75 -18.69 9.18
N LYS A 94 -12.58 -18.85 8.54
CA LYS A 94 -11.72 -20.03 8.67
C LYS A 94 -10.57 -19.76 9.64
N LYS A 95 -9.94 -20.85 10.10
CA LYS A 95 -8.72 -20.79 10.91
C LYS A 95 -7.56 -20.23 10.09
N ASP A 96 -6.72 -19.43 10.75
CA ASP A 96 -5.63 -18.69 10.13
C ASP A 96 -4.35 -18.90 10.96
N PRO A 97 -3.24 -19.34 10.36
CA PRO A 97 -2.06 -19.76 11.10
C PRO A 97 -1.38 -18.58 11.82
N VAL A 98 -1.46 -17.36 11.28
CA VAL A 98 -0.91 -16.17 11.93
C VAL A 98 -1.75 -15.79 13.14
N SER A 99 -3.07 -15.90 13.02
CA SER A 99 -3.99 -15.62 14.12
C SER A 99 -3.83 -16.60 15.28
N GLU A 100 -3.67 -17.90 14.99
CA GLU A 100 -3.40 -18.92 16.01
C GLU A 100 -2.08 -18.67 16.74
N GLU A 101 -1.01 -18.38 16.00
CA GLU A 101 0.29 -18.07 16.59
C GLU A 101 0.27 -16.79 17.42
N ASN A 102 -0.45 -15.75 16.96
CA ASN A 102 -0.62 -14.52 17.73
C ASN A 102 -1.42 -14.75 19.02
N THR A 103 -2.44 -15.61 19.00
CA THR A 103 -3.17 -16.00 20.23
C THR A 103 -2.25 -16.75 21.19
N ARG A 104 -1.41 -17.66 20.69
CA ARG A 104 -0.39 -18.35 21.50
C ARG A 104 0.55 -17.37 22.18
N LEU A 105 1.11 -16.42 21.42
CA LEU A 105 1.99 -15.36 21.93
C LEU A 105 1.28 -14.44 22.94
N TRP A 106 0.04 -14.07 22.67
CA TRP A 106 -0.73 -13.22 23.59
C TRP A 106 -0.97 -13.89 24.95
N ASN A 107 -1.24 -15.20 24.92
CA ASN A 107 -1.54 -16.00 26.10
C ASN A 107 -0.31 -16.37 26.93
N THR A 108 0.92 -16.14 26.46
CA THR A 108 2.13 -16.33 27.30
C THR A 108 2.20 -15.31 28.44
N GLY A 109 1.50 -14.17 28.30
CA GLY A 109 1.52 -13.09 29.27
C GLY A 109 2.77 -12.20 29.22
N ILE A 110 3.80 -12.61 28.47
CA ILE A 110 5.07 -11.90 28.33
C ILE A 110 4.88 -10.68 27.42
N GLU A 111 5.34 -9.50 27.85
CA GLU A 111 5.12 -8.26 27.10
C GLU A 111 5.83 -8.26 25.73
N ALA A 112 7.01 -8.87 25.64
CA ALA A 112 7.72 -9.05 24.37
C ALA A 112 6.90 -9.86 23.34
N ASP A 113 6.22 -10.92 23.78
CA ASP A 113 5.37 -11.73 22.91
C ASP A 113 4.11 -10.98 22.49
N LYS A 114 3.52 -10.19 23.41
CA LYS A 114 2.38 -9.33 23.09
C LYS A 114 2.76 -8.25 22.08
N GLU A 115 3.94 -7.67 22.16
CA GLU A 115 4.45 -6.72 21.17
C GLU A 115 4.58 -7.36 19.79
N ILE A 116 5.07 -8.59 19.71
CA ILE A 116 5.12 -9.35 18.46
C ILE A 116 3.69 -9.59 17.92
N ALA A 117 2.75 -10.02 18.76
CA ALA A 117 1.36 -10.23 18.37
C ALA A 117 0.68 -8.92 17.90
N ARG A 118 0.99 -7.78 18.53
CA ARG A 118 0.52 -6.45 18.10
C ARG A 118 1.05 -6.09 16.72
N LYS A 119 2.34 -6.32 16.45
CA LYS A 119 2.96 -6.06 15.14
C LYS A 119 2.41 -6.96 14.03
N ARG A 120 2.06 -8.21 14.35
CA ARG A 120 1.50 -9.20 13.42
C ARG A 120 -0.04 -9.15 13.33
N LYS A 121 -0.69 -8.24 14.06
CA LYS A 121 -2.15 -8.13 14.11
C LYS A 121 -2.73 -7.93 12.71
N ARG A 122 -3.84 -8.62 12.43
CA ARG A 122 -4.60 -8.45 11.19
C ARG A 122 -5.08 -7.01 11.06
N LYS A 123 -5.00 -6.48 9.84
CA LYS A 123 -5.48 -5.17 9.44
C LYS A 123 -6.82 -5.33 8.74
N LEU A 124 -7.78 -4.51 9.14
CA LEU A 124 -9.11 -4.45 8.55
C LEU A 124 -9.12 -3.49 7.38
N SER A 125 -9.51 -3.96 6.21
CA SER A 125 -9.72 -3.14 5.03
C SER A 125 -11.16 -3.31 4.53
N TYR A 126 -11.73 -2.21 4.07
CA TYR A 126 -13.00 -2.16 3.36
C TYR A 126 -12.74 -1.76 1.92
N TYR A 127 -13.53 -2.33 1.02
CA TYR A 127 -13.48 -2.10 -0.42
C TYR A 127 -14.87 -1.68 -0.87
N SER A 128 -15.00 -0.56 -1.58
CA SER A 128 -16.26 -0.13 -2.18
C SER A 128 -16.02 0.49 -3.55
N ASN A 129 -17.06 0.53 -4.38
CA ASN A 129 -17.05 1.35 -5.57
C ASN A 129 -17.27 2.82 -5.19
N ILE A 130 -16.55 3.70 -5.88
CA ILE A 130 -16.68 5.14 -5.73
C ILE A 130 -16.72 5.82 -7.11
N LEU A 131 -17.41 6.94 -7.18
CA LEU A 131 -17.25 7.93 -8.24
C LEU A 131 -16.38 9.07 -7.72
N VAL A 132 -15.34 9.42 -8.45
CA VAL A 132 -14.52 10.59 -8.10
C VAL A 132 -15.27 11.84 -8.55
N VAL A 133 -15.73 12.67 -7.62
CA VAL A 133 -16.46 13.92 -7.90
C VAL A 133 -15.50 15.07 -8.14
N SER A 134 -14.47 15.17 -7.29
CA SER A 134 -13.37 16.11 -7.51
C SER A 134 -12.06 15.54 -6.97
N ASP A 135 -11.02 15.64 -7.78
CA ASP A 135 -9.65 15.27 -7.43
C ASP A 135 -8.72 16.36 -7.96
N PRO A 136 -8.41 17.40 -7.16
CA PRO A 136 -7.59 18.52 -7.61
C PRO A 136 -6.18 18.14 -8.06
N LYS A 137 -5.70 16.95 -7.67
CA LYS A 137 -4.39 16.43 -8.04
C LYS A 137 -4.42 15.64 -9.34
N HIS A 138 -5.51 14.91 -9.55
CA HIS A 138 -5.77 14.14 -10.76
C HIS A 138 -7.15 14.46 -11.36
N PRO A 139 -7.32 15.64 -12.00
CA PRO A 139 -8.59 16.01 -12.63
C PRO A 139 -9.06 15.00 -13.69
N GLU A 140 -8.16 14.21 -14.27
CA GLU A 140 -8.45 13.14 -15.21
C GLU A 140 -9.28 11.99 -14.61
N ASN A 141 -9.33 11.88 -13.29
CA ASN A 141 -10.12 10.87 -12.59
C ASN A 141 -11.56 11.34 -12.31
N GLU A 142 -11.83 12.64 -12.41
CA GLU A 142 -13.15 13.21 -12.14
C GLU A 142 -14.20 12.63 -13.10
N GLY A 143 -15.32 12.17 -12.52
CA GLY A 143 -16.42 11.52 -13.25
C GLY A 143 -16.19 10.03 -13.57
N LYS A 144 -15.08 9.42 -13.15
CA LYS A 144 -14.82 7.98 -13.35
C LYS A 144 -15.07 7.17 -12.08
N THR A 145 -15.44 5.91 -12.31
CA THR A 145 -15.67 4.90 -11.27
C THR A 145 -14.40 4.13 -10.96
N PHE A 146 -14.09 3.99 -9.67
CA PHE A 146 -12.94 3.25 -9.18
C PHE A 146 -13.28 2.45 -7.93
N LEU A 147 -12.39 1.52 -7.58
CA LEU A 147 -12.40 0.84 -6.29
C LEU A 147 -11.63 1.68 -5.27
N PHE A 148 -12.24 1.88 -4.10
CA PHE A 148 -11.59 2.55 -2.99
C PHE A 148 -11.38 1.59 -1.83
N LYS A 149 -10.11 1.50 -1.40
CA LYS A 149 -9.71 0.75 -0.21
C LYS A 149 -9.55 1.70 0.97
N PHE A 150 -10.31 1.47 2.05
CA PHE A 150 -10.28 2.31 3.25
C PHE A 150 -10.31 1.49 4.55
N GLY A 151 -9.95 2.14 5.66
CA GLY A 151 -9.92 1.53 6.99
C GLY A 151 -11.15 1.82 7.84
N LYS A 152 -11.12 1.34 9.09
CA LYS A 152 -12.22 1.50 10.07
C LYS A 152 -12.68 2.95 10.23
N LYS A 153 -11.77 3.93 10.27
CA LYS A 153 -12.12 5.34 10.51
C LYS A 153 -13.09 5.93 9.47
N ILE A 154 -12.94 5.57 8.19
CA ILE A 154 -13.86 6.01 7.13
C ILE A 154 -15.15 5.19 7.20
N PHE A 155 -15.06 3.89 7.48
CA PHE A 155 -16.24 3.04 7.67
C PHE A 155 -17.12 3.48 8.84
N ASP A 156 -16.52 3.92 9.95
CA ASP A 156 -17.23 4.46 11.10
C ASP A 156 -18.04 5.70 10.69
N LYS A 157 -17.47 6.61 9.90
CA LYS A 157 -18.18 7.78 9.36
C LYS A 157 -19.35 7.40 8.45
N ILE A 158 -19.18 6.39 7.60
CA ILE A 158 -20.27 5.85 6.77
C ILE A 158 -21.39 5.31 7.66
N THR A 159 -21.03 4.55 8.69
CA THR A 159 -21.99 3.92 9.61
C THR A 159 -22.71 4.97 10.45
N GLU A 160 -22.01 6.00 10.91
CA GLU A 160 -22.55 7.15 11.64
C GLU A 160 -23.53 7.95 10.78
N ALA A 161 -23.22 8.16 9.49
CA ALA A 161 -24.17 8.79 8.57
C ALA A 161 -25.46 7.96 8.37
N MET A 162 -25.34 6.63 8.32
CA MET A 162 -26.48 5.73 8.18
C MET A 162 -27.28 5.55 9.47
N ASN A 163 -26.61 5.57 10.62
CA ASN A 163 -27.18 5.40 11.95
C ASN A 163 -26.66 6.50 12.87
N PRO A 164 -27.21 7.72 12.74
CA PRO A 164 -26.79 8.84 13.58
C PRO A 164 -27.04 8.56 15.06
N ALA A 165 -26.16 9.08 15.91
CA ALA A 165 -26.22 8.84 17.35
C ALA A 165 -27.25 9.74 18.07
N PHE A 166 -27.72 10.80 17.41
CA PHE A 166 -28.62 11.81 17.99
C PHE A 166 -29.93 11.89 17.20
N GLU A 167 -31.05 12.12 17.89
CA GLU A 167 -32.40 12.12 17.30
C GLU A 167 -32.68 13.29 16.34
N ASP A 168 -31.88 14.36 16.40
CA ASP A 168 -31.97 15.52 15.51
C ASP A 168 -31.24 15.33 14.18
N GLU A 169 -30.39 14.31 14.07
CA GLU A 169 -29.67 13.97 12.85
C GLU A 169 -30.48 13.00 11.98
N LYS A 170 -30.62 13.32 10.70
CA LYS A 170 -31.32 12.46 9.75
C LYS A 170 -30.37 11.37 9.26
N ALA A 171 -30.82 10.12 9.33
CA ALA A 171 -30.13 9.01 8.70
C ALA A 171 -30.05 9.24 7.19
N VAL A 172 -28.83 9.21 6.65
CA VAL A 172 -28.56 9.34 5.22
C VAL A 172 -27.85 8.07 4.77
N ASN A 173 -28.33 7.44 3.70
CA ASN A 173 -27.64 6.34 3.07
C ASN A 173 -26.61 6.89 2.06
N PRO A 174 -25.30 6.91 2.36
CA PRO A 174 -24.32 7.55 1.49
C PRO A 174 -24.15 6.86 0.14
N PHE A 175 -24.61 5.61 0.03
CA PHE A 175 -24.55 4.79 -1.17
C PHE A 175 -25.72 5.03 -2.13
N ASP A 176 -26.72 5.82 -1.73
CA ASP A 176 -27.89 6.05 -2.58
C ASP A 176 -27.58 7.02 -3.74
N PHE A 177 -28.13 6.74 -4.93
CA PHE A 177 -27.93 7.58 -6.12
C PHE A 177 -28.70 8.89 -6.07
N TRP A 178 -29.88 8.92 -5.42
CA TRP A 178 -30.76 10.08 -5.34
C TRP A 178 -30.64 10.81 -4.00
N GLU A 179 -30.62 10.05 -2.91
CA GLU A 179 -30.62 10.58 -1.53
C GLU A 179 -29.27 10.38 -0.80
N GLY A 180 -28.22 10.01 -1.53
CA GLY A 180 -26.89 9.87 -0.96
C GLY A 180 -26.16 11.20 -0.78
N ALA A 181 -24.92 11.13 -0.32
CA ALA A 181 -24.09 12.29 -0.05
C ALA A 181 -22.67 12.10 -0.58
N ASN A 182 -22.07 13.19 -1.06
CA ASN A 182 -20.65 13.19 -1.38
C ASN A 182 -19.83 13.16 -0.09
N PHE A 183 -18.68 12.51 -0.14
CA PHE A 183 -17.73 12.40 0.94
C PHE A 183 -16.50 13.24 0.64
N LYS A 184 -16.25 14.25 1.47
CA LYS A 184 -15.01 15.03 1.45
C LYS A 184 -13.94 14.25 2.18
N LEU A 185 -13.07 13.57 1.44
CA LEU A 185 -11.88 12.94 1.98
C LEU A 185 -10.83 14.01 2.26
N LYS A 186 -10.54 14.25 3.54
CA LYS A 186 -9.47 15.14 4.00
C LYS A 186 -8.46 14.33 4.80
N ILE A 187 -7.27 14.17 4.25
CA ILE A 187 -6.16 13.46 4.88
C ILE A 187 -5.19 14.48 5.44
N ARG A 188 -4.76 14.28 6.68
CA ARG A 188 -3.69 15.06 7.30
C ARG A 188 -2.70 14.13 7.95
N LYS A 189 -1.42 14.48 7.92
CA LYS A 189 -0.39 13.77 8.68
C LYS A 189 -0.29 14.39 10.07
N VAL A 190 -0.64 13.62 11.10
CA VAL A 190 -0.54 14.02 12.52
C VAL A 190 0.28 12.95 13.24
N ASP A 191 1.36 13.35 13.91
CA ASP A 191 2.29 12.45 14.64
C ASP A 191 2.80 11.26 13.80
N GLY A 192 3.03 11.49 12.50
CA GLY A 192 3.51 10.46 11.58
C GLY A 192 2.43 9.56 10.98
N TYR A 193 1.18 9.66 11.44
CA TYR A 193 0.05 8.85 10.96
C TYR A 193 -0.93 9.66 10.11
N TRP A 194 -1.64 8.97 9.21
CA TRP A 194 -2.74 9.59 8.45
C TRP A 194 -4.00 9.68 9.31
N ASN A 195 -4.48 10.90 9.47
CA ASN A 195 -5.69 11.26 10.17
C ASN A 195 -6.79 11.64 9.16
N TYR A 196 -8.00 11.14 9.40
CA TYR A 196 -9.19 11.34 8.55
C TYR A 196 -10.33 12.06 9.29
N ASP A 197 -10.11 12.56 10.50
CA ASP A 197 -11.17 13.04 11.39
C ASP A 197 -11.92 14.23 10.78
N LYS A 198 -11.24 15.07 9.98
CA LYS A 198 -11.85 16.19 9.22
C LYS A 198 -12.60 15.77 7.96
N SER A 199 -12.58 14.49 7.61
CA SER A 199 -13.39 13.98 6.50
C SER A 199 -14.86 13.95 6.91
N GLU A 200 -15.76 14.35 6.03
CA GLU A 200 -17.17 14.53 6.36
C GLU A 200 -18.05 14.30 5.12
N PHE A 201 -19.32 14.00 5.34
CA PHE A 201 -20.31 13.97 4.28
C PHE A 201 -20.83 15.38 4.01
N GLU A 202 -21.06 15.67 2.73
CA GLU A 202 -21.81 16.85 2.31
C GLU A 202 -23.32 16.64 2.54
N GLN A 203 -24.10 17.66 2.22
CA GLN A 203 -25.56 17.54 2.22
C GLN A 203 -26.01 16.52 1.17
N VAL A 204 -27.19 15.94 1.43
CA VAL A 204 -27.85 15.01 0.51
C VAL A 204 -27.98 15.65 -0.87
N SER A 205 -27.55 14.92 -1.89
CA SER A 205 -27.53 15.39 -3.27
C SER A 205 -27.71 14.24 -4.24
N LYS A 206 -28.51 14.47 -5.29
CA LYS A 206 -28.65 13.53 -6.42
C LYS A 206 -27.31 13.45 -7.16
N LEU A 207 -26.87 12.24 -7.48
CA LEU A 207 -25.57 12.00 -8.14
C LEU A 207 -25.47 12.70 -9.51
N LYS A 208 -26.51 12.53 -10.34
CA LYS A 208 -26.64 13.11 -11.68
C LYS A 208 -28.08 13.53 -11.95
N PRO A 209 -28.32 14.53 -12.80
CA PRO A 209 -29.66 15.02 -13.07
C PRO A 209 -30.53 13.95 -13.77
N THR A 210 -29.94 13.19 -14.69
CA THR A 210 -30.65 12.19 -15.50
C THR A 210 -30.41 10.76 -15.01
N ASP A 211 -31.43 9.92 -15.12
CA ASP A 211 -31.36 8.53 -14.68
C ASP A 211 -30.52 7.66 -15.65
N GLU A 212 -30.40 8.08 -16.91
CA GLU A 212 -29.54 7.43 -17.92
C GLU A 212 -28.05 7.52 -17.54
N GLU A 213 -27.60 8.67 -17.02
CA GLU A 213 -26.23 8.82 -16.52
C GLU A 213 -25.98 7.98 -15.26
N ILE A 214 -27.00 7.83 -14.40
CA ILE A 214 -26.92 6.97 -13.22
C ILE A 214 -26.76 5.51 -13.63
N ASP A 215 -27.52 5.04 -14.62
CA ASP A 215 -27.40 3.68 -15.16
C ASP A 215 -26.01 3.42 -15.78
N ALA A 216 -25.44 4.40 -16.50
CA ALA A 216 -24.09 4.30 -17.03
C ALA A 216 -23.03 4.16 -15.91
N VAL A 217 -23.16 4.93 -14.82
CA VAL A 217 -22.29 4.81 -13.65
C VAL A 217 -22.48 3.45 -12.98
N TRP A 218 -23.72 3.00 -12.80
CA TRP A 218 -24.03 1.72 -12.17
C TRP A 218 -23.41 0.53 -12.92
N LYS A 219 -23.43 0.55 -14.26
CA LYS A 219 -22.79 -0.46 -15.13
C LYS A 219 -21.26 -0.42 -15.13
N SER A 220 -20.66 0.73 -14.81
CA SER A 220 -19.20 0.90 -14.75
C SER A 220 -18.57 0.38 -13.45
N GLN A 221 -19.38 -0.10 -12.51
CA GLN A 221 -18.90 -0.57 -11.21
C GLN A 221 -18.22 -1.94 -11.29
N TYR A 222 -17.32 -2.19 -10.35
CA TYR A 222 -16.57 -3.45 -10.26
C TYR A 222 -17.22 -4.40 -9.25
N ALA A 223 -17.24 -5.69 -9.57
CA ALA A 223 -17.70 -6.73 -8.66
C ALA A 223 -16.84 -6.78 -7.39
N LEU A 224 -17.46 -6.67 -6.21
CA LEU A 224 -16.78 -6.69 -4.92
C LEU A 224 -16.69 -8.11 -4.35
N LYS A 225 -17.60 -9.01 -4.73
CA LYS A 225 -17.56 -10.44 -4.36
C LYS A 225 -16.25 -11.11 -4.75
N ALA A 226 -15.60 -10.65 -5.82
CA ALA A 226 -14.30 -11.14 -6.24
C ALA A 226 -13.26 -11.03 -5.11
N PHE A 227 -13.31 -10.01 -4.24
CA PHE A 227 -12.35 -9.84 -3.14
C PHE A 227 -12.48 -10.88 -2.03
N ILE A 228 -13.63 -11.54 -1.89
CA ILE A 228 -13.83 -12.64 -0.95
C ILE A 228 -13.87 -14.00 -1.63
N ASP A 229 -13.55 -14.07 -2.92
CA ASP A 229 -13.45 -15.34 -3.61
C ASP A 229 -12.37 -16.20 -2.92
N PRO A 230 -12.68 -17.45 -2.52
CA PRO A 230 -11.70 -18.36 -1.91
C PRO A 230 -10.41 -18.53 -2.71
N SER A 231 -10.43 -18.35 -4.03
CA SER A 231 -9.24 -18.39 -4.89
C SER A 231 -8.23 -17.27 -4.59
N ASN A 232 -8.67 -16.14 -4.01
CA ASN A 232 -7.80 -15.05 -3.57
C ASN A 232 -7.19 -15.27 -2.18
N PHE A 233 -7.44 -16.43 -1.57
CA PHE A 233 -6.88 -16.85 -0.29
C PHE A 233 -6.05 -18.11 -0.50
N LYS A 234 -4.81 -18.07 -0.02
CA LYS A 234 -3.96 -19.26 0.02
C LYS A 234 -4.51 -20.26 1.03
N SER A 235 -4.16 -21.52 0.83
CA SER A 235 -4.51 -22.58 1.77
C SER A 235 -3.83 -22.37 3.13
N TYR A 236 -4.36 -23.01 4.16
CA TYR A 236 -3.79 -22.92 5.51
C TYR A 236 -2.32 -23.39 5.52
N ASP A 237 -2.01 -24.47 4.81
CA ASP A 237 -0.66 -25.04 4.77
C ASP A 237 0.33 -24.09 4.09
N GLU A 238 -0.04 -23.51 2.93
CA GLU A 238 0.80 -22.51 2.25
C GLU A 238 1.03 -21.25 3.11
N LEU A 239 -0.02 -20.77 3.81
CA LEU A 239 0.11 -19.63 4.70
C LEU A 239 1.01 -19.94 5.91
N LYS A 240 0.95 -21.17 6.42
CA LYS A 240 1.79 -21.64 7.53
C LYS A 240 3.23 -21.83 7.11
N GLU A 241 3.49 -22.41 5.94
CA GLU A 241 4.83 -22.51 5.37
C GLU A 241 5.44 -21.13 5.13
N LYS A 242 4.69 -20.21 4.53
CA LYS A 242 5.15 -18.84 4.32
C LYS A 242 5.39 -18.12 5.66
N LEU A 243 4.53 -18.33 6.66
CA LEU A 243 4.72 -17.80 8.00
C LEU A 243 6.05 -18.32 8.58
N ASN A 244 6.24 -19.64 8.61
CA ASN A 244 7.46 -20.25 9.12
C ASN A 244 8.70 -19.70 8.42
N ARG A 245 8.70 -19.62 7.09
CA ARG A 245 9.83 -19.06 6.32
C ARG A 245 10.16 -17.62 6.71
N VAL A 246 9.13 -16.78 6.87
CA VAL A 246 9.31 -15.38 7.29
C VAL A 246 9.84 -15.29 8.72
N LEU A 247 9.40 -16.19 9.61
CA LEU A 247 9.84 -16.20 11.02
C LEU A 247 11.24 -16.75 11.20
N THR A 248 11.61 -17.82 10.49
CA THR A 248 12.94 -18.43 10.56
C THR A 248 14.00 -17.60 9.84
N GLY A 249 13.59 -16.64 9.01
CA GLY A 249 14.52 -15.82 8.23
C GLY A 249 15.26 -16.61 7.16
N THR A 250 14.81 -17.83 6.85
CA THR A 250 15.41 -18.66 5.80
C THR A 250 15.18 -17.95 4.47
N ARG A 251 16.20 -17.24 3.97
CA ARG A 251 16.28 -16.92 2.55
C ARG A 251 16.22 -18.27 1.84
N SER A 252 15.22 -18.46 0.99
CA SER A 252 15.32 -19.47 -0.06
C SER A 252 16.54 -19.06 -0.89
N THR A 253 17.71 -19.57 -0.53
CA THR A 253 18.77 -19.79 -1.48
C THR A 253 18.25 -20.94 -2.33
N GLU A 254 17.43 -20.62 -3.32
CA GLU A 254 17.38 -21.46 -4.50
C GLU A 254 18.83 -21.55 -4.97
N SER A 255 19.45 -22.68 -4.67
CA SER A 255 20.69 -23.08 -5.27
C SER A 255 20.48 -23.02 -6.77
N VAL A 256 21.11 -22.05 -7.44
CA VAL A 256 21.45 -22.17 -8.85
C VAL A 256 22.53 -23.25 -8.96
N ALA A 257 22.15 -24.48 -8.62
CA ALA A 257 22.87 -25.70 -8.91
C ALA A 257 22.25 -26.22 -10.21
N ASP A 258 22.48 -25.49 -11.30
CA ASP A 258 22.37 -25.95 -12.70
C ASP A 258 22.62 -24.75 -13.64
N ILE A 259 23.77 -24.09 -13.49
CA ILE A 259 24.43 -23.45 -14.64
C ILE A 259 25.73 -24.19 -14.83
N ASP A 260 25.71 -25.10 -15.80
CA ASP A 260 26.85 -25.84 -16.31
C ASP A 260 27.87 -24.84 -16.88
N LEU A 261 28.91 -24.55 -16.09
CA LEU A 261 30.04 -23.72 -16.50
C LEU A 261 31.17 -24.65 -17.02
N PRO A 262 31.69 -24.43 -18.23
CA PRO A 262 32.72 -25.28 -18.81
C PRO A 262 34.05 -25.20 -18.03
N PRO A 263 34.88 -26.28 -18.07
CA PRO A 263 36.01 -26.45 -17.15
C PRO A 263 37.12 -25.42 -17.38
N ALA A 264 37.56 -24.79 -16.29
CA ALA A 264 38.63 -23.81 -16.29
C ALA A 264 40.00 -24.46 -16.56
N SER A 265 40.70 -23.94 -17.57
CA SER A 265 42.08 -24.27 -17.90
C SER A 265 43.06 -23.69 -16.87
N ASN A 266 43.99 -24.53 -16.42
CA ASN A 266 45.16 -24.20 -15.61
C ASN A 266 45.95 -23.00 -16.16
N SER A 267 46.24 -22.03 -15.28
CA SER A 267 47.52 -21.31 -15.30
C SER A 267 47.84 -20.74 -13.92
N VAL A 268 49.01 -21.13 -13.42
CA VAL A 268 49.62 -20.69 -12.15
C VAL A 268 50.23 -19.30 -12.35
N PRO A 269 50.22 -18.41 -11.34
CA PRO A 269 51.54 -17.99 -10.83
C PRO A 269 51.65 -17.91 -9.30
N LYS A 270 52.91 -17.99 -8.91
CA LYS A 270 53.51 -18.28 -7.60
C LYS A 270 53.69 -17.02 -6.74
N SER A 271 53.59 -17.20 -5.42
CA SER A 271 54.42 -16.58 -4.35
C SER A 271 54.13 -15.10 -4.01
N VAL A 272 54.20 -14.58 -2.77
CA VAL A 272 54.88 -14.93 -1.51
C VAL A 272 54.10 -14.24 -0.35
N GLY A 273 54.10 -14.79 0.89
CA GLY A 273 54.04 -13.95 2.10
C GLY A 273 53.19 -14.44 3.28
N SER A 274 53.86 -15.05 4.28
CA SER A 274 53.40 -15.45 5.63
C SER A 274 52.82 -14.23 6.42
N VAL A 275 51.93 -14.32 7.43
CA VAL A 275 52.07 -14.95 8.76
C VAL A 275 50.70 -15.01 9.50
N GLU A 276 50.67 -15.86 10.53
CA GLU A 276 49.54 -16.34 11.34
C GLU A 276 48.98 -15.41 12.46
N LYS A 277 47.69 -15.62 12.78
CA LYS A 277 47.04 -15.84 14.12
C LYS A 277 46.52 -14.70 15.04
N ALA A 278 45.20 -14.79 15.26
CA ALA A 278 44.35 -14.61 16.46
C ALA A 278 44.13 -13.23 17.14
N SER A 279 42.86 -12.78 17.24
CA SER A 279 42.00 -12.84 18.46
C SER A 279 40.93 -11.73 18.50
N SER A 280 39.67 -12.14 18.69
CA SER A 280 38.58 -11.57 19.52
C SER A 280 38.18 -10.06 19.56
N THR A 281 36.85 -9.87 19.62
CA THR A 281 36.04 -8.77 20.25
C THR A 281 35.75 -7.57 19.34
N ASP A 282 34.55 -7.48 18.75
CA ASP A 282 33.29 -6.86 19.25
C ASP A 282 33.29 -5.31 19.16
N SER A 283 32.09 -4.76 18.91
CA SER A 283 31.70 -3.32 18.90
C SER A 283 31.81 -2.58 17.56
N ASP A 284 30.70 -2.53 16.79
CA ASP A 284 30.40 -1.41 15.89
C ASP A 284 29.03 -0.82 16.24
N ASP A 285 29.14 0.26 16.99
CA ASP A 285 28.10 1.15 17.51
C ASP A 285 27.90 2.33 16.55
N GLU A 286 27.10 2.13 15.50
CA GLU A 286 26.68 3.21 14.59
C GLU A 286 25.23 3.68 14.83
N SER A 287 24.60 3.31 15.97
CA SER A 287 23.22 3.72 16.28
C SER A 287 23.07 4.71 17.43
N LEU A 288 24.16 5.12 18.12
CA LEU A 288 24.09 6.05 19.26
C LEU A 288 24.44 7.51 18.92
N SER A 289 24.75 7.84 17.67
CA SER A 289 25.09 9.22 17.26
C SER A 289 23.88 10.17 17.11
N TYR A 290 22.65 9.70 17.32
CA TYR A 290 21.44 10.53 17.17
C TYR A 290 20.95 11.19 18.47
N PHE A 291 21.31 10.65 19.64
CA PHE A 291 20.86 11.19 20.94
C PHE A 291 21.81 12.23 21.55
N SER A 292 23.06 12.29 21.12
CA SER A 292 24.04 13.27 21.62
C SER A 292 23.86 14.68 21.05
N LYS A 293 22.98 14.88 20.06
CA LYS A 293 22.71 16.20 19.43
C LYS A 293 21.50 16.93 20.00
N LEU A 294 20.91 16.44 21.10
CA LEU A 294 19.75 17.06 21.75
C LEU A 294 20.01 17.44 23.21
N ALA A 295 21.26 17.38 23.66
CA ALA A 295 21.69 17.73 25.02
C ALA A 295 22.79 18.82 25.06
N GLU A 296 23.02 19.53 23.96
CA GLU A 296 23.97 20.68 23.89
C GLU A 296 23.31 22.02 23.53
N ASP A 297 21.97 22.11 23.54
CA ASP A 297 21.25 23.39 23.51
C ASP A 297 20.46 23.58 24.83
N GLU A 298 21.18 23.63 25.96
CA GLU A 298 21.09 24.64 27.05
C GLU A 298 22.16 24.39 28.13
#